data_AF-A0A3M7TRR9-F1
#
_entry.id   AF-A0A3M7TRR9-F1
#
_cell.length_a   1.000
_cell.length_b   1.000
_cell.length_c   1.000
_cell.angle_alpha   90.00
_cell.angle_beta   90.00
_cell.angle_gamma   90.00
#
_symmetry.space_group_name_H-M   'P 1'
#
loop_
_entity.id
_entity.type
_entity.pdbx_description
1 polymer ?
#
loop_
_entity_poly.entity_id
_entity_poly.type
_entity_poly.pdbx_seq_one_letter_code
_entity_poly.pdbx_strand_id
1 'polypeptide(L)'
;MPDKDERKYTDFIVVEKNKNFVLPEITPEGPYGSPIERPLGKSSPWHEGQRSYSAFNYEYKNLHEGLDRKDPGSHPTHDDKRYNGGGRQ
;
A
#
# COMPACT_ATOMS: atom_id res chain seq x y z
N MET A 1 16.25 -25.34 -7.28
CA MET A 1 16.12 -24.69 -5.96
C MET A 1 16.92 -23.41 -6.06
N PRO A 2 16.32 -22.21 -5.92
CA PRO A 2 17.12 -20.99 -5.91
C PRO A 2 18.13 -21.04 -4.76
N ASP A 3 19.34 -20.54 -5.00
CA ASP A 3 20.47 -20.58 -4.06
C ASP A 3 20.08 -19.98 -2.71
N LYS A 4 20.55 -20.62 -1.62
CA LYS A 4 20.23 -20.23 -0.24
C LYS A 4 20.69 -18.79 0.09
N ASP A 5 21.64 -18.26 -0.68
CA ASP A 5 22.25 -16.93 -0.49
C ASP A 5 21.43 -15.79 -1.12
N GLU A 6 20.37 -16.08 -1.88
CA GLU A 6 19.53 -15.06 -2.53
C GLU A 6 18.26 -14.69 -1.76
N ARG A 7 18.01 -15.28 -0.59
CA ARG A 7 16.84 -14.95 0.22
C ARG A 7 17.01 -13.59 0.89
N LYS A 8 16.67 -12.52 0.17
CA LYS A 8 16.58 -11.16 0.73
C LYS A 8 15.65 -11.17 1.93
N TYR A 9 16.12 -10.63 3.04
CA TYR A 9 15.29 -10.42 4.23
C TYR A 9 14.09 -9.53 3.87
N THR A 10 12.90 -9.96 4.26
CA THR A 10 11.66 -9.18 4.15
C THR A 10 11.00 -9.17 5.51
N ASP A 11 10.45 -8.03 5.90
CA ASP A 11 9.78 -7.88 7.20
C ASP A 11 8.37 -8.49 7.13
N PHE A 12 7.67 -8.50 8.25
CA PHE A 12 6.26 -8.89 8.30
C PHE A 12 5.43 -7.97 7.38
N ILE A 13 4.46 -8.57 6.69
CA ILE A 13 3.59 -7.86 5.74
C ILE A 13 2.97 -6.60 6.37
N VAL A 14 2.53 -6.67 7.62
CA VAL A 14 1.93 -5.53 8.33
C VAL A 14 2.90 -4.36 8.47
N VAL A 15 4.17 -4.63 8.78
CA VAL A 15 5.20 -3.59 8.94
C VAL A 15 5.47 -2.91 7.60
N GLU A 16 5.65 -3.70 6.54
CA GLU A 16 5.88 -3.17 5.20
C GLU A 16 4.69 -2.39 4.66
N LYS A 17 3.45 -2.84 4.92
CA LYS A 17 2.24 -2.09 4.53
C LYS A 17 2.15 -0.76 5.28
N ASN A 18 2.40 -0.71 6.58
CA ASN A 18 2.41 0.55 7.34
C ASN A 18 3.51 1.51 6.85
N LYS A 19 4.65 1.00 6.43
CA LYS A 19 5.75 1.81 5.85
C LYS A 19 5.40 2.34 4.46
N ASN A 20 4.66 1.56 3.67
CA ASN A 20 4.39 1.87 2.28
C ASN A 20 3.10 2.68 2.08
N PHE A 21 2.11 2.52 2.95
CA PHE A 21 0.86 3.26 2.83
C PHE A 21 0.90 4.59 3.58
N VAL A 22 0.70 5.67 2.83
CA VAL A 22 0.64 7.02 3.36
C VAL A 22 -0.81 7.35 3.70
N LEU A 23 -1.04 7.72 4.97
CA LEU A 23 -2.33 8.21 5.43
C LEU A 23 -2.56 9.62 4.89
N PRO A 24 -3.71 9.89 4.25
CA PRO A 24 -4.04 11.24 3.83
C PRO A 24 -4.30 12.12 5.05
N GLU A 25 -3.79 13.34 5.02
CA GLU A 25 -4.18 14.37 5.99
C GLU A 25 -5.58 14.91 5.66
N ILE A 26 -6.30 15.38 6.67
CA ILE A 26 -7.65 15.93 6.52
C ILE A 26 -7.59 17.25 5.73
N THR A 27 -6.56 18.04 5.97
CA THR A 27 -6.31 19.34 5.36
C THR A 27 -4.86 19.40 4.92
N PRO A 28 -4.57 19.93 3.71
CA PRO A 28 -3.21 20.01 3.20
C PRO A 28 -2.28 20.92 4.02
N GLU A 29 -2.85 21.90 4.71
CA GLU A 29 -2.13 22.89 5.52
C GLU A 29 -1.86 22.40 6.97
N GLY A 30 -2.27 21.17 7.29
CA GLY A 30 -2.29 20.64 8.66
C GLY A 30 -3.54 21.06 9.45
N PRO A 31 -3.58 20.85 10.77
CA PRO A 31 -4.77 21.07 11.59
C PRO A 31 -5.27 22.51 11.53
N TYR A 32 -6.57 22.73 11.78
CA TYR A 32 -7.15 24.07 11.78
C TYR A 32 -6.39 25.01 12.73
N GLY A 33 -5.97 26.18 12.22
CA GLY A 33 -5.13 27.14 12.95
C GLY A 33 -3.62 26.84 12.91
N SER A 34 -3.19 25.86 12.11
CA SER A 34 -1.78 25.60 11.83
C SER A 34 -1.13 26.85 11.20
N PRO A 35 0.01 27.34 11.73
CA PRO A 35 0.76 28.44 11.13
C PRO A 35 1.66 27.97 9.97
N ILE A 36 1.56 26.70 9.57
CA ILE A 36 2.46 26.06 8.63
C ILE A 36 1.87 26.15 7.23
N GLU A 37 2.51 26.95 6.37
CA GLU A 37 2.25 26.96 4.93
C GLU A 37 3.32 26.12 4.22
N ARG A 38 2.93 24.96 3.68
CA ARG A 38 3.83 24.03 2.99
C ARG A 38 3.29 23.67 1.62
N PRO A 39 4.16 23.32 0.66
CA PRO A 39 3.70 22.83 -0.63
C PRO A 39 2.84 21.58 -0.47
N LEU A 40 1.77 21.51 -1.26
CA LEU A 40 0.84 20.37 -1.26
C LEU A 40 1.59 19.07 -1.55
N GLY A 41 1.27 18.03 -0.78
CA GLY A 41 1.81 16.68 -0.98
C GLY A 41 2.51 16.12 0.25
N LYS A 42 3.45 15.19 0.01
CA LYS A 42 4.17 14.50 1.08
C LYS A 42 5.38 15.31 1.51
N SER A 43 5.53 15.53 2.81
CA SER A 43 6.67 16.26 3.41
C SER A 43 8.02 15.54 3.29
N SER A 44 7.99 14.21 3.10
CA SER A 44 9.16 13.37 2.84
C SER A 44 9.15 12.86 1.40
N PRO A 45 10.32 12.59 0.79
CA PRO A 45 10.40 11.99 -0.53
C PRO A 45 9.59 10.69 -0.63
N TRP A 46 9.10 10.39 -1.84
CA TRP A 46 8.48 9.11 -2.12
C TRP A 46 9.54 8.01 -2.16
N HIS A 47 9.24 6.88 -1.52
CA HIS A 47 10.03 5.66 -1.65
C HIS A 47 9.34 4.68 -2.60
N GLU A 48 10.12 3.75 -3.16
CA GLU A 48 9.59 2.71 -4.03
C GLU A 48 8.51 1.89 -3.31
N GLY A 49 7.40 1.64 -4.00
CA GLY A 49 6.25 0.91 -3.45
C GLY A 49 5.34 1.71 -2.52
N GLN A 50 5.67 2.98 -2.21
CA GLN A 50 4.78 3.84 -1.44
C GLN A 50 3.55 4.27 -2.24
N ARG A 51 2.41 4.36 -1.56
CA ARG A 51 1.13 4.80 -2.15
C ARG A 51 0.21 5.41 -1.10
N SER A 52 -0.65 6.34 -1.52
CA SER A 52 -1.70 6.88 -0.64
C SER A 52 -2.83 5.89 -0.44
N TYR A 53 -3.47 5.92 0.73
CA TYR A 53 -4.76 5.25 0.90
C TYR A 53 -5.80 5.90 -0.01
N SER A 54 -6.46 5.09 -0.83
CA SER A 54 -7.66 5.48 -1.57
C SER A 54 -8.89 4.91 -0.86
N ALA A 55 -9.93 5.73 -0.74
CA ALA A 55 -11.23 5.37 -0.16
C ALA A 55 -11.99 4.32 -1.00
N PHE A 56 -11.56 4.06 -2.24
CA PHE A 56 -12.19 3.13 -3.16
C PHE A 56 -11.50 1.75 -3.20
N ASN A 57 -10.69 1.44 -2.19
CA ASN A 57 -10.05 0.14 -2.06
C ASN A 57 -10.90 -0.85 -1.25
N TYR A 58 -10.62 -2.14 -1.42
CA TYR A 58 -11.16 -3.17 -0.52
C TYR A 58 -10.65 -2.96 0.91
N GLU A 59 -11.56 -3.13 1.88
CA GLU A 59 -11.24 -3.11 3.31
C GLU A 59 -10.24 -4.21 3.67
N TYR A 60 -10.47 -5.42 3.16
CA TYR A 60 -9.60 -6.57 3.36
C TYR A 60 -9.02 -7.05 2.03
N LYS A 61 -7.89 -6.46 1.65
CA LYS A 61 -7.22 -6.71 0.36
C LYS A 61 -6.85 -8.19 0.19
N ASN A 62 -6.36 -8.83 1.24
CA ASN A 62 -5.94 -10.24 1.23
C ASN A 62 -7.06 -11.19 0.77
N LEU A 63 -8.34 -10.94 1.10
CA LEU A 63 -9.46 -11.78 0.67
C LEU A 63 -9.77 -11.62 -0.83
N HIS A 64 -9.38 -10.49 -1.39
CA HIS A 64 -9.65 -10.12 -2.78
C HIS A 64 -8.40 -10.27 -3.67
N GLU A 65 -7.32 -10.86 -3.15
CA GLU A 65 -6.13 -11.12 -3.95
C GLU A 65 -6.39 -12.21 -4.98
N GLY A 66 -5.90 -12.00 -6.21
CA GLY A 66 -6.16 -12.85 -7.36
C GLY A 66 -7.60 -12.74 -7.89
N LEU A 67 -8.41 -11.83 -7.35
CA LEU A 67 -9.79 -11.58 -7.78
C LEU A 67 -9.91 -10.21 -8.44
N ASP A 68 -9.65 -10.18 -9.74
CA ASP A 68 -9.84 -8.98 -10.54
C ASP A 68 -11.31 -8.54 -10.56
N ARG A 69 -11.51 -7.22 -10.60
CA ARG A 69 -12.83 -6.62 -10.82
C ARG A 69 -13.28 -6.93 -12.25
N LYS A 70 -14.52 -7.41 -12.40
CA LYS A 70 -15.11 -7.77 -13.71
C LYS A 70 -15.65 -6.58 -14.50
N ASP A 71 -15.36 -5.36 -14.06
CA ASP A 71 -15.83 -4.14 -14.71
C ASP A 71 -14.77 -3.62 -15.72
N PRO A 72 -15.15 -3.34 -16.98
CA PRO A 72 -14.21 -2.89 -18.00
C PRO A 72 -13.49 -1.58 -17.61
N GLY A 73 -12.16 -1.56 -17.70
CA GLY A 73 -11.36 -0.39 -17.30
C GLY A 73 -11.09 -0.31 -15.80
N SER A 74 -11.43 -1.34 -15.03
CA SER A 74 -11.09 -1.44 -13.62
C SER A 74 -9.58 -1.29 -13.39
N HIS A 75 -9.24 -0.54 -12.35
CA HIS A 75 -7.86 -0.43 -11.91
C HIS A 75 -7.36 -1.77 -11.31
N PRO A 76 -6.08 -2.14 -11.51
CA PRO A 76 -5.49 -3.34 -10.90
C PRO A 76 -5.69 -3.36 -9.38
N THR A 77 -5.88 -4.54 -8.82
CA THR A 77 -6.06 -4.75 -7.37
C THR A 77 -4.77 -4.54 -6.56
N HIS A 78 -3.61 -4.52 -7.25
CA HIS A 78 -2.28 -4.36 -6.66
C HIS A 78 -1.97 -5.42 -5.59
N ASP A 79 -2.18 -6.68 -5.96
CA ASP A 79 -2.03 -7.85 -5.12
C ASP A 79 -0.56 -8.07 -4.69
N ASP A 80 -0.37 -8.63 -3.49
CA ASP A 80 0.97 -8.93 -3.00
C ASP A 80 1.41 -10.28 -3.54
N LYS A 81 2.43 -10.29 -4.41
CA LYS A 81 2.93 -11.53 -5.04
C LYS A 81 3.37 -12.60 -4.03
N ARG A 82 3.59 -12.23 -2.76
CA ARG A 82 3.95 -13.17 -1.68
C ARG A 82 2.74 -13.84 -1.05
N TYR A 83 1.56 -13.23 -1.16
CA TYR A 83 0.34 -13.78 -0.60
C TYR A 83 -0.33 -14.65 -1.67
N ASN A 84 -0.02 -15.95 -1.60
CA ASN A 84 -0.68 -16.95 -2.41
C ASN A 84 -1.97 -17.34 -1.67
N GLY A 85 -3.08 -16.64 -1.96
CA GLY A 85 -4.38 -16.73 -1.30
C GLY A 85 -4.62 -18.10 -0.67
N GLY A 86 -4.56 -18.15 0.67
CA GLY A 86 -4.36 -19.39 1.42
C GLY A 86 -5.32 -20.52 1.09
N GLY A 87 -4.96 -21.35 0.12
CA GLY A 87 -5.27 -22.76 0.10
C GLY A 87 -4.17 -23.48 0.86
N ARG A 88 -4.46 -23.96 2.06
CA ARG A 88 -3.65 -24.99 2.69
C ARG A 88 -3.64 -26.20 1.73
N GLN A 89 -2.46 -26.69 1.40
CA GLN A 89 -2.25 -28.13 1.18
C GLN A 89 -1.55 -28.66 2.42
#